data_AF-W8SJ12-F1
#
_entry.id   AF-W8SJ12-F1
#
_cell.length_a   1.000
_cell.length_b   1.000
_cell.length_c   1.000
_cell.angle_alpha   90.00
_cell.angle_beta   90.00
_cell.angle_gamma   90.00
#
_symmetry.space_group_name_H-M   'P 1'
#
loop_
_entity.id
_entity.type
_entity.pdbx_description
1 polymer ?
#
loop_
_entity_poly.entity_id
_entity_poly.type
_entity_poly.pdbx_seq_one_letter_code
_entity_poly.pdbx_strand_id
1 'polypeptide(L)'
;EFVQEMIRQLEQTDYRLKLCVSDRDVLPGTCVWSIASELIEKRCRRMVVVVSDDYLQSKECDFQTKFALSLSPGIQQKRLIPIKYKAMKKDFPSILRFITICDYTNPCTK
;
A
#
# COMPACT_ATOMS: atom_id res chain seq x y z
N GLU A 1 6.42 -1.40 12.95
CA GLU A 1 5.44 -1.89 13.94
C GLU A 1 4.02 -2.03 13.38
N PHE A 2 3.29 -0.96 13.04
CA PHE A 2 1.89 -1.08 12.55
C PHE A 2 1.72 -2.04 11.36
N VAL A 3 2.61 -1.94 10.35
CA VAL A 3 2.57 -2.81 9.17
C VAL A 3 2.77 -4.28 9.55
N GLN A 4 3.64 -4.57 10.52
CA GLN A 4 3.90 -5.94 10.99
C GLN A 4 2.69 -6.51 11.72
N GLU A 5 2.01 -5.73 12.55
CA GLU A 5 0.78 -6.17 13.21
C GLU A 5 -0.34 -6.40 12.19
N MET A 6 -0.48 -5.52 11.20
CA MET A 6 -1.46 -5.69 10.12
C MET A 6 -1.19 -6.96 9.30
N ILE A 7 0.08 -7.23 8.95
CA ILE A 7 0.46 -8.47 8.27
C ILE A 7 0.09 -9.67 9.13
N ARG A 8 0.43 -9.65 10.43
CA ARG A 8 0.11 -10.74 11.37
C ARG A 8 -1.39 -11.03 11.43
N GLN A 9 -2.21 -9.98 11.53
CA GLN A 9 -3.68 -10.11 11.58
C GLN A 9 -4.26 -10.63 10.25
N LEU A 10 -3.74 -10.18 9.11
CA LEU A 10 -4.18 -10.61 7.78
C LEU A 10 -3.70 -12.03 7.42
N GLU A 11 -2.57 -12.48 7.97
CA GLU A 11 -2.07 -13.85 7.83
C GLU A 11 -2.80 -14.82 8.76
N GLN A 12 -3.23 -14.36 9.95
CA GLN A 12 -3.98 -15.16 10.93
C GLN A 12 -5.46 -15.32 10.59
N THR A 13 -5.98 -14.58 9.62
CA THR A 13 -7.38 -14.71 9.19
C THR A 13 -7.59 -15.93 8.30
N ASP A 14 -8.77 -16.54 8.35
CA ASP A 14 -9.13 -17.76 7.59
C ASP A 14 -9.06 -17.61 6.05
N TYR A 15 -8.85 -16.40 5.55
CA TYR A 15 -8.85 -16.08 4.14
C TYR A 15 -7.56 -16.45 3.38
N ARG A 16 -6.53 -17.02 4.05
CA ARG A 16 -5.25 -17.45 3.45
C ARG A 16 -4.65 -16.41 2.48
N LEU A 17 -4.62 -15.15 2.92
CA LEU A 17 -4.13 -14.05 2.09
C LEU A 17 -2.61 -14.18 1.91
N LYS A 18 -2.14 -14.15 0.65
CA LYS A 18 -0.71 -14.08 0.33
C LYS A 18 -0.30 -12.62 0.23
N LEU A 19 0.46 -12.14 1.21
CA LEU A 19 1.00 -10.78 1.23
C LEU A 19 2.41 -10.78 0.64
N CYS A 20 2.73 -9.76 -0.17
CA CYS A 20 4.09 -9.48 -0.64
C CYS A 20 4.56 -8.22 0.09
N VAL A 21 5.73 -8.29 0.71
CA VAL A 21 6.28 -7.21 1.53
C VAL A 21 7.67 -6.88 1.01
N SER A 22 7.84 -5.66 0.53
CA SER A 22 9.05 -5.21 -0.15
C SER A 22 10.33 -5.39 0.67
N ASP A 23 10.26 -5.44 2.00
CA ASP A 23 11.44 -5.54 2.88
C ASP A 23 12.00 -6.98 3.02
N ARG A 24 11.31 -7.99 2.47
CA ARG A 24 11.75 -9.40 2.51
C ARG A 24 12.09 -10.00 1.14
N ASP A 25 11.63 -9.40 0.05
CA ASP A 25 11.71 -9.99 -1.29
C ASP A 25 12.79 -9.37 -2.20
N VAL A 26 13.63 -8.45 -1.69
CA VAL A 26 14.70 -7.82 -2.48
C VAL A 26 16.03 -8.56 -2.30
N LEU A 27 16.55 -9.12 -3.38
CA LEU A 27 17.92 -9.59 -3.45
C LEU A 27 18.87 -8.37 -3.48
N PRO A 28 19.90 -8.29 -2.62
CA PRO A 28 20.84 -7.18 -2.66
C PRO A 28 21.57 -7.12 -4.01
N GLY A 29 21.60 -5.94 -4.63
CA GLY A 29 22.32 -5.69 -5.91
C GLY A 29 21.45 -5.45 -7.15
N THR A 30 20.13 -5.40 -7.01
CA THR A 30 19.19 -5.14 -8.12
C THR A 30 18.42 -3.84 -7.95
N CYS A 31 18.02 -3.19 -9.05
CA CYS A 31 17.30 -1.93 -9.03
C CYS A 31 15.93 -2.09 -8.35
N VAL A 32 15.80 -1.54 -7.13
CA VAL A 32 14.63 -1.66 -6.26
C VAL A 32 13.33 -1.21 -6.97
N TRP A 33 13.43 -0.21 -7.84
CA TRP A 33 12.30 0.36 -8.58
C TRP A 33 11.77 -0.60 -9.66
N SER A 34 12.67 -1.27 -10.39
CA SER A 34 12.30 -2.22 -11.44
C SER A 34 11.65 -3.47 -10.87
N ILE A 35 12.20 -4.00 -9.77
CA ILE A 35 11.64 -5.16 -9.07
C ILE A 35 10.28 -4.82 -8.48
N ALA A 36 10.15 -3.67 -7.80
CA ALA A 36 8.88 -3.23 -7.25
C ALA A 36 7.82 -3.15 -8.35
N SER A 37 8.14 -2.57 -9.51
CA SER A 37 7.23 -2.48 -10.66
C SER A 37 6.79 -3.86 -11.14
N GLU A 38 7.73 -4.79 -11.35
CA GLU A 38 7.41 -6.14 -11.81
C GLU A 38 6.56 -6.94 -10.81
N LEU A 39 6.86 -6.81 -9.51
CA LEU A 39 6.07 -7.44 -8.44
C LEU A 39 4.63 -6.89 -8.43
N ILE A 40 4.49 -5.56 -8.52
CA ILE A 40 3.18 -4.90 -8.51
C ILE A 40 2.35 -5.32 -9.73
N GLU A 41 2.96 -5.36 -10.91
CA GLU A 41 2.26 -5.69 -12.15
C GLU A 41 1.89 -7.17 -12.25
N LYS A 42 2.86 -8.07 -12.02
CA LYS A 42 2.71 -9.50 -12.31
C LYS A 42 2.25 -10.34 -11.11
N ARG A 43 2.50 -9.90 -9.87
CA ARG A 43 2.24 -10.70 -8.66
C ARG A 43 1.13 -10.14 -7.78
N CYS A 44 0.88 -8.84 -7.79
CA CYS A 44 -0.08 -8.20 -6.90
C CYS A 44 -1.42 -7.92 -7.59
N ARG A 45 -2.53 -8.43 -7.03
CA ARG A 45 -3.89 -8.08 -7.51
C ARG A 45 -4.41 -6.79 -6.89
N ARG A 46 -4.04 -6.55 -5.62
CA ARG A 46 -4.38 -5.38 -4.82
C ARG A 46 -3.13 -4.94 -4.08
N MET A 47 -2.99 -3.63 -3.90
CA MET A 47 -1.91 -2.97 -3.19
C MET A 47 -2.51 -2.23 -1.99
N VAL A 48 -1.99 -2.54 -0.81
CA VAL A 48 -2.33 -1.83 0.42
C VAL A 48 -1.29 -0.73 0.63
N VAL A 49 -1.75 0.52 0.77
CA VAL A 49 -0.88 1.68 0.93
C VAL A 49 -1.09 2.28 2.30
N VAL A 50 -0.09 2.19 3.16
CA VAL A 50 -0.16 2.77 4.52
C VAL A 50 0.27 4.23 4.45
N VAL A 51 -0.70 5.14 4.55
CA VAL A 51 -0.47 6.56 4.41
C VAL A 51 -0.05 7.16 5.76
N SER A 52 1.07 7.87 5.74
CA SER A 52 1.70 8.54 6.89
C SER A 52 2.46 9.80 6.45
N ASP A 53 2.84 10.65 7.41
CA ASP A 53 3.68 11.83 7.09
C ASP A 53 5.04 11.43 6.47
N ASP A 54 5.56 10.25 6.81
CA ASP A 54 6.80 9.67 6.30
C ASP A 54 6.63 9.11 4.89
N TYR A 55 5.48 8.48 4.62
CA TYR A 55 5.08 8.02 3.29
C TYR A 55 5.07 9.17 2.29
N LEU A 56 4.60 10.36 2.71
CA LEU A 56 4.59 11.57 1.87
C LEU A 56 5.99 12.10 1.53
N GLN A 57 7.03 11.68 2.26
CA GLN A 57 8.42 12.07 2.00
C GLN A 57 9.20 11.04 1.18
N SER A 58 8.76 9.78 1.14
CA SER A 58 9.41 8.72 0.39
C SER A 58 9.06 8.79 -1.10
N LYS A 59 10.09 8.93 -1.95
CA LYS A 59 9.94 8.93 -3.40
C LYS A 59 9.61 7.52 -3.93
N GLU A 60 10.09 6.49 -3.25
CA GLU A 60 9.83 5.09 -3.55
C GLU A 60 8.34 4.79 -3.44
N CYS A 61 7.73 5.26 -2.35
CA CYS A 61 6.29 5.14 -2.09
C CYS A 61 5.44 5.88 -3.13
N ASP A 62 5.85 7.10 -3.48
CA ASP A 62 5.16 7.91 -4.50
C ASP A 62 5.18 7.22 -5.87
N PHE A 63 6.33 6.68 -6.27
CA PHE A 63 6.45 5.93 -7.53
C PHE A 63 5.60 4.66 -7.53
N GLN A 64 5.66 3.83 -6.49
CA GLN A 64 4.89 2.59 -6.41
C GLN A 64 3.39 2.86 -6.52
N THR A 65 2.90 3.91 -5.85
CA THR A 65 1.50 4.33 -5.91
C THR A 65 1.12 4.85 -7.29
N LYS A 66 1.93 5.73 -7.89
CA LYS A 66 1.68 6.22 -9.27
C LYS A 66 1.68 5.09 -10.29
N PHE A 67 2.60 4.14 -10.15
CA PHE A 67 2.67 2.95 -11.01
C PHE A 67 1.46 2.03 -10.82
N ALA A 68 1.06 1.74 -9.59
CA ALA A 68 -0.14 0.93 -9.34
C ALA A 68 -1.42 1.58 -9.90
N LEU A 69 -1.49 2.91 -9.88
CA LEU A 69 -2.58 3.67 -10.47
C LEU A 69 -2.55 3.68 -12.00
N SER A 70 -1.36 3.79 -12.63
CA SER A 70 -1.24 3.72 -14.09
C SER A 70 -1.63 2.36 -14.65
N LEU A 71 -1.40 1.29 -13.88
CA LEU A 71 -1.85 -0.07 -14.20
C LEU A 71 -3.37 -0.27 -14.12
N SER A 72 -4.11 0.69 -13.53
CA SER A 72 -5.54 0.59 -13.29
C SER A 72 -6.31 1.72 -14.02
N PRO A 73 -6.35 1.74 -15.36
CA PRO A 73 -7.01 2.81 -16.12
C PRO A 73 -8.55 2.82 -16.01
N GLY A 74 -9.16 1.94 -15.21
CA GLY A 74 -10.61 1.82 -15.05
C GLY A 74 -11.11 1.96 -13.61
N ILE A 75 -12.19 2.74 -13.43
CA ILE A 75 -12.85 3.04 -12.14
C ILE A 75 -13.33 1.76 -11.40
N GLN A 76 -13.58 0.67 -12.13
CA GLN A 76 -14.08 -0.60 -11.57
C GLN A 76 -12.98 -1.52 -11.01
N GLN A 77 -11.70 -1.27 -11.29
CA GLN A 77 -10.57 -2.06 -10.78
C GLN A 77 -9.68 -1.21 -9.89
N LYS A 78 -10.23 -0.64 -8.81
CA LYS A 78 -9.42 0.02 -7.79
C LYS A 78 -8.55 -1.02 -7.10
N ARG A 79 -7.32 -1.20 -7.59
CA ARG A 79 -6.33 -2.11 -7.01
C ARG A 79 -5.72 -1.54 -5.73
N LEU A 80 -5.93 -0.27 -5.42
CA LEU A 80 -5.25 0.44 -4.34
C LEU A 80 -6.17 0.61 -3.13
N ILE A 81 -5.68 0.20 -1.95
CA ILE A 81 -6.39 0.28 -0.67
C ILE A 81 -5.56 1.16 0.27
N PRO A 82 -5.83 2.47 0.33
CA PRO A 82 -5.15 3.34 1.27
C PRO A 82 -5.64 3.10 2.70
N ILE A 83 -4.70 2.97 3.63
CA ILE A 83 -4.94 2.80 5.06
C ILE A 83 -4.35 3.99 5.80
N LYS A 84 -5.18 4.63 6.63
CA LYS A 84 -4.76 5.68 7.54
C LYS A 84 -4.75 5.12 8.96
N TYR A 85 -3.56 4.96 9.54
CA TYR A 85 -3.40 4.38 10.88
C TYR A 85 -3.10 5.42 11.96
N LYS A 86 -2.57 6.58 11.57
CA LYS A 86 -2.29 7.70 12.48
C LYS A 86 -2.90 8.99 11.93
N ALA A 87 -3.17 9.93 12.83
CA ALA A 87 -3.48 11.30 12.44
C ALA A 87 -2.27 11.87 11.70
N MET A 88 -2.50 12.39 10.49
CA MET A 88 -1.46 13.03 9.70
C MET A 88 -1.52 14.52 9.92
N LYS A 89 -0.35 15.16 9.96
CA LYS A 89 -0.26 16.62 10.01
C LYS A 89 -0.34 17.22 8.60
N LYS A 90 0.09 16.46 7.61
CA LYS A 90 0.07 16.86 6.20
C LYS A 90 -1.22 16.42 5.51
N ASP A 91 -1.55 17.13 4.43
CA ASP A 91 -2.70 16.81 3.59
C ASP A 91 -2.57 15.45 2.93
N PHE A 92 -3.71 14.79 2.78
CA PHE A 92 -3.80 13.51 2.11
C PHE A 92 -3.51 13.66 0.61
N PRO A 93 -2.76 12.74 -0.03
CA PRO A 93 -2.45 12.85 -1.45
C PRO A 93 -3.71 12.99 -2.29
N SER A 94 -3.78 14.03 -3.12
CA SER A 94 -4.94 14.30 -3.98
C SER A 94 -5.26 13.13 -4.90
N ILE A 95 -4.23 12.37 -5.30
CA ILE A 95 -4.33 11.19 -6.15
C ILE A 95 -5.08 10.03 -5.48
N LEU A 96 -5.06 9.96 -4.15
CA LEU A 96 -5.74 8.92 -3.37
C LEU A 96 -7.14 9.37 -2.89
N ARG A 97 -7.52 10.64 -3.10
CA ARG A 97 -8.78 11.21 -2.60
C ARG A 97 -10.04 10.57 -3.19
N PHE A 98 -9.93 9.97 -4.37
CA PHE A 98 -11.05 9.30 -5.06
C PHE A 98 -11.15 7.80 -4.74
N ILE A 99 -10.33 7.31 -3.81
CA ILE A 99 -10.23 5.91 -3.42
C ILE A 99 -10.80 5.76 -2.01
N THR A 100 -11.49 4.65 -1.75
CA THR A 100 -12.02 4.36 -0.40
C THR A 100 -10.86 4.16 0.57
N ILE A 101 -10.82 4.96 1.64
CA ILE A 101 -9.78 4.92 2.65
C ILE A 101 -10.24 4.08 3.83
N CYS A 102 -9.41 3.16 4.30
CA CYS A 102 -9.60 2.46 5.56
C CYS A 102 -8.98 3.29 6.70
N ASP A 103 -9.82 3.96 7.49
CA ASP A 103 -9.36 4.76 8.63
C ASP A 103 -9.37 3.91 9.91
N TYR A 104 -8.18 3.58 10.41
CA TYR A 104 -7.95 2.87 11.68
C TYR A 104 -7.88 3.83 12.88
N THR A 105 -7.87 5.15 12.65
CA THR A 105 -7.90 6.14 13.73
C THR A 105 -9.32 6.34 14.29
N ASN A 106 -10.34 5.96 13.53
CA ASN A 106 -11.72 6.03 13.99
C ASN A 106 -12.04 4.81 14.89
N PRO A 107 -12.50 5.02 16.13
CA PRO A 107 -12.89 3.92 17.01
C PRO A 107 -14.11 3.13 16.50
N CYS A 108 -14.90 3.67 15.57
CA CYS A 108 -16.06 2.98 15.00
C CYS A 108 -15.69 1.86 14.00
N THR A 109 -14.44 1.81 13.55
CA THR A 109 -13.92 0.82 12.59
C THR A 109 -12.98 -0.19 13.24
N LYS A 110 -12.79 -0.15 14.56
CA LYS A 110 -12.03 -1.14 15.34
C LYS A 110 -12.84 -2.37 15.70
#